data_AF-A0A965QZG8-F1
#
_entry.id   AF-A0A965QZG8-F1
#
_cell.length_a   1.000
_cell.length_b   1.000
_cell.length_c   1.000
_cell.angle_alpha   90.00
_cell.angle_beta   90.00
_cell.angle_gamma   90.00
#
_symmetry.space_group_name_H-M   'P 1'
#
loop_
_entity.id
_entity.type
_entity.pdbx_description
1 polymer ?
#
loop_
_entity_poly.entity_id
_entity_poly.type
_entity_poly.pdbx_seq_one_letter_code
_entity_poly.pdbx_strand_id
1 'polypeptide(L)'
;QIARFLNPAGLTPVGQNLMKETPASGAPVAANPGTSGTGSLMQGTLEASNVNVVEEMVNMIETQRAYEINSKAISAVDGMLKYMNQNM
;
A
#
# COMPACT_ATOMS: atom_id res chain seq x y z
N GLN A 1 8.27 -17.76 -21.05
CA GLN A 1 6.91 -17.23 -21.23
C GLN A 1 6.56 -16.42 -19.99
N ILE A 2 5.86 -15.30 -20.14
CA ILE A 2 5.41 -14.42 -19.05
C ILE A 2 3.88 -14.34 -19.07
N ALA A 3 3.26 -14.20 -17.91
CA ALA A 3 1.81 -14.05 -17.79
C ALA A 3 1.46 -12.58 -17.52
N ARG A 4 0.55 -12.02 -18.31
CA ARG A 4 0.01 -10.68 -18.11
C ARG A 4 -1.43 -10.79 -17.64
N PHE A 5 -1.78 -9.97 -16.65
CA PHE A 5 -3.16 -9.80 -16.20
C PHE A 5 -3.69 -8.48 -16.74
N LEU A 6 -4.99 -8.43 -17.05
CA LEU A 6 -5.64 -7.20 -17.50
C LEU A 6 -5.65 -6.15 -16.38
N ASN A 7 -5.87 -6.60 -15.14
CA ASN A 7 -5.86 -5.75 -13.95
C ASN A 7 -4.89 -6.30 -12.87
N PRO A 8 -3.65 -5.79 -12.81
CA PRO A 8 -2.69 -6.20 -11.78
C PRO A 8 -3.12 -5.84 -10.34
N ALA A 9 -3.90 -4.76 -10.15
CA ALA A 9 -4.37 -4.36 -8.82
C ALA A 9 -5.45 -5.30 -8.25
N GLY A 10 -6.08 -6.11 -9.12
CA GLY A 10 -7.03 -7.15 -8.69
C GLY A 10 -6.37 -8.43 -8.18
N LEU A 11 -5.05 -8.55 -8.27
CA LEU A 11 -4.33 -9.74 -7.80
C LEU A 11 -4.30 -9.77 -6.27
N THR A 12 -4.48 -10.97 -5.70
CA THR A 12 -4.37 -11.14 -4.24
C THR A 12 -2.94 -11.52 -3.87
N PRO A 13 -2.28 -10.78 -2.97
CA PRO A 13 -0.96 -11.16 -2.46
C PRO A 13 -1.07 -12.39 -1.57
N VAL A 14 -0.29 -13.43 -1.88
CA VAL A 14 -0.21 -14.67 -1.07
C VAL A 14 1.06 -14.69 -0.20
N GLY A 15 1.93 -13.69 -0.35
CA GLY A 15 3.18 -13.51 0.41
C GLY A 15 4.41 -13.86 -0.43
N GLN A 16 5.61 -13.52 0.07
CA GLN A 16 6.89 -13.75 -0.64
C GLN A 16 6.94 -13.17 -2.07
N ASN A 17 6.28 -12.04 -2.32
CA ASN A 17 6.09 -11.44 -3.66
C ASN A 17 5.29 -12.31 -4.63
N LEU A 18 4.62 -13.36 -4.15
CA LEU A 18 3.71 -14.19 -4.94
C LEU A 18 2.31 -13.59 -4.95
N MET A 19 1.71 -13.61 -6.13
CA MET A 19 0.40 -13.05 -6.42
C MET A 19 -0.49 -14.16 -6.96
N LYS A 20 -1.74 -14.21 -6.51
CA LYS A 20 -2.76 -15.16 -6.99
C LYS A 20 -3.82 -14.43 -7.79
N GLU A 21 -4.22 -15.06 -8.88
CA GLU A 21 -5.31 -14.60 -9.74
C GLU A 21 -6.65 -14.59 -9.01
N THR A 22 -7.45 -13.58 -9.31
CA THR A 22 -8.82 -13.44 -8.82
C THR A 22 -9.75 -13.16 -9.99
N PRO A 23 -11.08 -13.29 -9.81
CA PRO A 23 -12.03 -12.82 -10.81
C PRO A 23 -11.85 -11.34 -11.19
N ALA A 24 -11.34 -10.51 -10.26
CA ALA A 24 -11.09 -9.09 -10.49
C ALA A 24 -9.80 -8.79 -11.27
N SER A 25 -8.81 -9.70 -11.26
CA SER A 25 -7.59 -9.56 -12.09
C SER A 25 -7.79 -9.99 -13.54
N GLY A 26 -8.81 -10.83 -13.78
CA GLY A 26 -9.02 -11.53 -15.05
C GLY A 26 -8.11 -12.75 -15.20
N ALA A 27 -8.27 -13.47 -16.31
CA ALA A 27 -7.48 -14.66 -16.61
C ALA A 27 -6.03 -14.29 -17.02
N PRO A 28 -5.03 -15.14 -16.71
CA PRO A 28 -3.65 -14.92 -17.13
C PRO A 28 -3.51 -15.06 -18.65
N VAL A 29 -2.97 -14.04 -19.30
CA VAL A 29 -2.61 -14.07 -20.72
C VAL A 29 -1.13 -14.40 -20.85
N ALA A 30 -0.82 -15.64 -21.25
CA ALA A 30 0.55 -16.09 -21.40
C ALA A 30 1.13 -15.63 -22.75
N ALA A 31 2.26 -14.91 -22.72
CA ALA A 31 2.92 -14.37 -23.90
C ALA A 31 4.45 -14.58 -23.84
N ASN A 32 5.11 -14.53 -24.99
CA ASN A 32 6.57 -14.58 -25.04
C ASN A 32 7.16 -13.19 -24.75
N PRO A 33 8.19 -13.07 -23.89
CA PRO A 33 8.86 -11.80 -23.63
C PRO A 33 9.26 -11.07 -24.91
N GLY A 34 9.01 -9.77 -25.00
CA GLY A 34 9.29 -8.96 -26.20
C GLY A 34 8.29 -9.12 -27.36
N THR A 35 7.23 -9.92 -27.20
CA THR A 35 6.13 -10.05 -28.19
C THR A 35 4.80 -9.58 -27.60
N SER A 36 3.85 -9.18 -28.44
CA SER A 36 2.48 -8.80 -28.03
C SER A 36 2.39 -7.71 -26.95
N GLY A 37 3.27 -6.69 -27.02
CA GLY A 37 3.26 -5.55 -26.10
C GLY A 37 3.67 -5.90 -24.67
N THR A 38 4.37 -7.03 -24.48
CA THR A 38 5.00 -7.38 -23.21
C THR A 38 6.43 -6.87 -23.15
N GLY A 39 6.90 -6.52 -21.94
CA GLY A 39 8.27 -6.06 -21.72
C GLY A 39 9.32 -7.09 -22.15
N SER A 40 10.55 -6.64 -22.39
CA SER A 40 11.69 -7.51 -22.61
C SER A 40 12.23 -8.04 -21.29
N LEU A 41 12.72 -9.29 -21.30
CA LEU A 41 13.46 -9.84 -20.16
C LEU A 41 14.91 -9.35 -20.25
N MET A 42 15.38 -8.64 -19.23
CA MET A 42 16.78 -8.21 -19.13
C MET A 42 17.55 -9.17 -18.21
N GLN A 43 18.45 -9.97 -18.79
CA GLN A 43 19.22 -10.96 -18.04
C GLN A 43 20.27 -10.26 -17.16
N GLY A 44 20.46 -10.75 -15.93
CA GLY A 44 21.47 -10.23 -14.99
C GLY A 44 21.06 -8.95 -14.25
N THR A 45 19.81 -8.48 -14.43
CA THR A 45 19.26 -7.33 -13.69
C THR A 45 18.20 -7.80 -12.69
N LEU A 46 18.18 -7.20 -11.50
CA LEU A 46 17.14 -7.41 -10.49
C LEU A 46 16.25 -6.16 -10.42
N GLU A 47 14.94 -6.35 -10.38
CA GLU A 47 13.99 -5.24 -10.20
C GLU A 47 14.13 -4.67 -8.78
N ALA A 48 14.48 -3.39 -8.70
CA ALA A 48 14.53 -2.68 -7.43
C ALA A 48 13.12 -2.38 -6.92
N SER A 49 12.95 -2.25 -5.61
CA SER A 49 11.69 -1.80 -5.03
C SER A 49 11.32 -0.41 -5.56
N ASN A 50 10.05 -0.22 -5.90
CA ASN A 50 9.49 1.07 -6.31
C ASN A 50 9.19 2.01 -5.12
N VAL A 51 9.59 1.62 -3.90
CA VAL A 51 9.30 2.35 -2.66
C VAL A 51 10.52 3.18 -2.25
N ASN A 52 10.32 4.47 -2.06
CA ASN A 52 11.33 5.37 -1.50
C ASN A 52 11.22 5.38 0.03
N VAL A 53 12.23 4.80 0.70
CA VAL A 53 12.25 4.66 2.17
C VAL A 53 12.13 6.02 2.87
N VAL A 54 12.67 7.10 2.29
CA VAL A 54 12.62 8.44 2.89
C VAL A 54 11.19 8.99 2.87
N GLU A 55 10.50 8.87 1.74
CA GLU A 55 9.11 9.32 1.60
C GLU A 55 8.17 8.54 2.52
N GLU A 56 8.35 7.21 2.59
CA GLU A 56 7.55 6.37 3.49
C GLU A 56 7.79 6.70 4.97
N MET A 57 9.02 7.03 5.37
CA MET A 57 9.31 7.49 6.74
C MET A 57 8.62 8.82 7.06
N VAL A 58 8.61 9.77 6.11
CA VAL A 58 7.89 11.05 6.30
C VAL A 58 6.39 10.80 6.42
N ASN A 59 5.81 9.97 5.56
CA ASN A 59 4.39 9.62 5.62
C ASN A 59 4.02 8.94 6.95
N MET A 60 4.91 8.08 7.47
CA MET A 60 4.76 7.49 8.81
C MET A 60 4.81 8.55 9.92
N ILE A 61 5.73 9.51 9.84
CA ILE A 61 5.84 10.60 10.83
C ILE A 61 4.59 11.49 10.78
N GLU A 62 4.06 11.79 9.60
CA GLU A 62 2.84 12.57 9.42
C GLU A 62 1.62 11.86 10.00
N THR A 63 1.46 10.56 9.73
CA THR A 63 0.38 9.76 10.32
C THR A 63 0.51 9.65 11.84
N GLN A 64 1.72 9.51 12.38
CA GLN A 64 1.96 9.56 13.83
C GLN A 64 1.61 10.93 14.43
N ARG A 65 2.04 12.03 13.81
CA ARG A 65 1.71 13.40 14.23
C ARG A 65 0.21 13.65 14.21
N ALA A 66 -0.50 13.21 13.18
CA ALA A 66 -1.95 13.32 13.10
C ALA A 66 -2.63 12.54 14.24
N TYR A 67 -2.16 11.33 14.55
CA TYR A 67 -2.66 10.56 15.68
C TYR A 67 -2.39 11.25 17.03
N GLU A 68 -1.20 11.80 17.25
CA GLU A 68 -0.87 12.54 18.46
C GLU A 68 -1.75 13.79 18.65
N ILE A 69 -1.98 14.54 17.58
CA ILE A 69 -2.85 15.73 17.61
C ILE A 69 -4.29 15.32 17.94
N ASN A 70 -4.80 14.28 17.29
CA ASN A 70 -6.14 13.76 17.56
C ASN A 70 -6.27 13.28 19.01
N SER A 71 -5.27 12.56 19.54
CA SER A 71 -5.27 12.09 20.92
C SER A 71 -5.23 13.24 21.93
N LYS A 72 -4.44 14.29 21.68
CA LYS A 72 -4.39 15.49 22.54
C LYS A 72 -5.69 16.27 22.50
N ALA A 73 -6.30 16.41 21.32
CA ALA A 73 -7.60 17.05 21.17
C ALA A 73 -8.68 16.31 21.96
N ILE A 74 -8.74 14.98 21.87
CA ILE A 74 -9.66 14.14 22.66
C ILE A 74 -9.42 14.34 24.16
N SER A 75 -8.17 14.28 24.61
CA SER A 75 -7.84 14.47 26.04
C SER A 75 -8.22 15.86 26.56
N ALA A 76 -8.04 16.91 25.75
CA ALA A 76 -8.44 18.26 26.11
C ALA A 76 -9.97 18.41 26.20
N VAL A 77 -10.71 17.79 25.26
CA VAL A 77 -12.18 17.74 25.30
C VAL A 77 -12.66 16.97 26.53
N ASP A 78 -12.08 15.81 26.84
CA ASP A 78 -12.41 15.03 28.03
C ASP A 78 -12.14 15.80 29.33
N GLY A 79 -11.04 16.56 29.39
CA GLY A 79 -10.73 17.44 30.51
C GLY A 79 -11.77 18.56 30.71
N MET A 80 -12.20 19.21 29.62
CA MET A 80 -13.25 20.23 29.66
C MET A 80 -14.61 19.64 30.03
N LEU A 81 -14.97 18.47 29.47
CA LEU A 81 -16.20 17.76 29.81
C LEU A 81 -16.24 17.39 31.29
N LYS A 82 -15.13 16.91 31.84
CA LYS A 82 -15.02 16.61 33.28
C LYS A 82 -15.16 17.87 34.14
N TYR A 83 -14.52 18.97 33.75
CA TYR A 83 -14.63 20.26 34.44
C TYR A 83 -16.08 20.78 34.47
N MET A 84 -16.80 20.70 33.34
CA MET A 84 -18.21 21.08 33.28
C MET A 84 -19.11 20.20 34.14
N ASN A 85 -18.87 18.88 34.18
CA ASN A 85 -19.64 17.95 35.00
C ASN A 85 -19.37 18.08 36.51
N GLN A 86 -18.21 18.59 36.91
CA GLN A 86 -17.83 18.74 38.31
C GLN A 86 -18.13 20.12 38.91
N ASN A 87 -18.31 21.15 38.08
CA ASN A 87 -18.58 22.53 38.50
C ASN A 87 -20.01 23.02 38.18
N MET A 88 -20.91 22.11 37.82
CA MET A 88 -22.37 22.29 37.86
C MET A 88 -22.96 21.38 38.93
#